data_AF-A0A177IWM5-F1
#
_entry.id   AF-A0A177IWM5-F1
#
_cell.length_a   1.000
_cell.length_b   1.000
_cell.length_c   1.000
_cell.angle_alpha   90.00
_cell.angle_beta   90.00
_cell.angle_gamma   90.00
#
_symmetry.space_group_name_H-M   'P 1'
#
loop_
_entity.id
_entity.type
_entity.pdbx_description
1 polymer ?
#
loop_
_entity_poly.entity_id
_entity_poly.type
_entity_poly.pdbx_seq_one_letter_code
_entity_poly.pdbx_strand_id
1 'polypeptide(L)'
;MQAPPAGVHALIEYLVRHPGERALVRTDPDMLFDLFAIDDAARDLLRSGSRDDLSRMGVHGNYVIKWLIWSGRPTMPFFAMSHYFDRRLADG
;
A
#
# COMPACT_ATOMS: atom_id res chain seq x y z
N MET A 1 -13.92 16.79 6.59
CA MET A 1 -12.74 15.96 6.30
C MET A 1 -12.80 14.75 7.21
N GLN A 2 -12.89 13.55 6.65
CA GLN A 2 -12.95 12.31 7.43
C GLN A 2 -11.53 12.03 7.95
N ALA A 3 -11.37 11.81 9.26
CA ALA A 3 -10.09 11.39 9.81
C ALA A 3 -9.73 10.01 9.25
N PRO A 4 -8.48 9.77 8.81
CA PRO A 4 -8.07 8.44 8.40
C PRO A 4 -8.30 7.44 9.54
N PRO A 5 -8.68 6.19 9.25
CA PRO A 5 -8.74 5.17 10.28
C PRO A 5 -7.33 5.00 10.85
N ALA A 6 -7.13 5.37 12.12
CA ALA A 6 -5.82 5.43 12.75
C ALA A 6 -5.04 4.10 12.61
N GLY A 7 -5.75 2.98 12.59
CA GLY A 7 -5.17 1.65 12.39
C GLY A 7 -4.49 1.48 11.02
N VAL A 8 -4.99 2.08 9.94
CA VAL A 8 -4.41 1.90 8.59
C VAL A 8 -3.05 2.57 8.48
N HIS A 9 -2.89 3.77 9.04
CA HIS A 9 -1.59 4.45 9.05
C HIS A 9 -0.59 3.70 9.93
N ALA A 10 -1.01 3.27 11.12
CA ALA A 10 -0.17 2.49 12.02
C ALA A 10 0.29 1.17 11.38
N LEU A 11 -0.61 0.46 10.68
CA LEU A 11 -0.29 -0.76 9.93
C LEU A 11 0.77 -0.49 8.87
N ILE A 12 0.59 0.55 8.05
CA ILE A 12 1.52 0.87 6.95
C ILE A 12 2.88 1.29 7.50
N GLU A 13 2.92 2.11 8.55
CA GLU A 13 4.16 2.49 9.23
C GLU A 13 4.87 1.29 9.85
N TYR A 14 4.12 0.35 10.41
CA TYR A 14 4.65 -0.89 10.93
C TYR A 14 5.34 -1.70 9.82
N LEU A 15 4.72 -1.87 8.65
CA LEU A 15 5.32 -2.55 7.50
C LEU A 15 6.49 -1.79 6.85
N VAL A 16 6.56 -0.47 7.03
CA VAL A 16 7.77 0.30 6.68
C VAL A 16 8.94 -0.14 7.57
N ARG A 17 8.71 -0.28 8.88
CA ARG A 17 9.72 -0.67 9.87
C ARG A 17 10.05 -2.18 9.85
N HIS A 18 9.10 -3.03 9.42
CA HIS A 18 9.23 -4.48 9.40
C HIS A 18 9.07 -5.04 7.97
N PRO A 19 10.09 -4.89 7.10
CA PRO A 19 9.99 -5.28 5.70
C PRO A 19 9.74 -6.77 5.47
N GLY A 20 10.21 -7.64 6.37
CA GLY A 20 10.00 -9.09 6.29
C GLY A 20 8.54 -9.51 6.39
N GLU A 21 7.69 -8.66 6.96
CA GLU A 21 6.27 -8.94 7.19
C GLU A 21 5.37 -8.47 6.05
N ARG A 22 5.91 -7.78 5.04
CA ARG A 22 5.14 -7.30 3.88
C ARG A 22 4.50 -8.43 3.07
N ALA A 23 5.04 -9.65 3.14
CA ALA A 23 4.45 -10.82 2.51
C ALA A 23 3.02 -11.09 3.03
N LEU A 24 2.76 -10.78 4.31
CA LEU A 24 1.46 -10.95 4.95
C LEU A 24 0.36 -10.15 4.26
N VAL A 25 0.67 -8.99 3.67
CA VAL A 25 -0.30 -8.18 2.90
C VAL A 25 -0.96 -9.00 1.78
N ARG A 26 -0.27 -10.01 1.25
CA ARG A 26 -0.78 -10.90 0.19
C ARG A 26 -1.20 -12.27 0.70
N THR A 27 -0.49 -12.82 1.67
CA THR A 27 -0.71 -14.21 2.11
C THR A 27 -1.73 -14.33 3.22
N ASP A 28 -1.76 -13.36 4.14
CA ASP A 28 -2.67 -13.34 5.29
C ASP A 28 -2.90 -11.89 5.77
N PRO A 29 -3.63 -11.07 4.98
CA PRO A 29 -3.88 -9.68 5.34
C PRO A 29 -4.82 -9.54 6.54
N ASP A 30 -5.63 -10.57 6.82
CA ASP A 30 -6.56 -10.61 7.95
C ASP A 30 -5.84 -10.51 9.29
N MET A 31 -4.73 -11.23 9.44
CA MET A 31 -3.90 -11.12 10.64
C MET A 31 -3.42 -9.69 10.90
N LEU A 32 -3.06 -8.95 9.84
CA LEU A 32 -2.68 -7.54 9.97
C LEU A 32 -3.90 -6.67 10.32
N PHE A 33 -5.06 -6.94 9.72
CA PHE A 33 -6.27 -6.18 10.00
C PHE A 33 -6.73 -6.32 11.45
N ASP A 34 -6.64 -7.53 12.01
CA ASP A 34 -6.95 -7.80 13.40
C ASP A 34 -5.96 -7.12 14.34
N LEU A 35 -4.65 -7.22 14.06
CA LEU A 35 -3.59 -6.60 14.88
C LEU A 35 -3.75 -5.08 15.00
N PHE A 36 -4.23 -4.43 13.93
CA PHE A 36 -4.41 -2.97 13.88
C PHE A 36 -5.87 -2.52 14.06
N ALA A 37 -6.76 -3.43 14.46
CA ALA A 37 -8.18 -3.17 14.68
C ALA A 37 -8.84 -2.41 13.52
N ILE A 38 -8.57 -2.84 12.28
CA ILE A 38 -9.16 -2.26 11.08
C ILE A 38 -10.63 -2.66 11.01
N ASP A 39 -11.53 -1.69 10.85
CA ASP A 39 -12.96 -1.93 10.68
C ASP A 39 -13.30 -2.58 9.33
N ASP A 40 -14.45 -3.24 9.24
CA ASP A 40 -14.85 -4.03 8.06
C ASP A 40 -14.92 -3.19 6.78
N ALA A 41 -15.39 -1.94 6.87
CA ALA A 41 -15.47 -1.05 5.72
C ALA A 41 -14.07 -0.72 5.16
N ALA A 42 -13.10 -0.46 6.04
CA ALA A 42 -11.71 -0.25 5.65
C ALA A 42 -11.05 -1.54 5.15
N ARG A 43 -11.36 -2.71 5.72
CA ARG A 43 -10.84 -4.01 5.24
C ARG A 43 -11.23 -4.26 3.79
N ASP A 44 -12.50 -4.02 3.42
CA ASP A 44 -12.99 -4.21 2.06
C ASP A 44 -12.22 -3.32 1.07
N LEU A 45 -12.06 -2.03 1.41
CA LEU A 45 -11.27 -1.10 0.60
C LEU A 45 -9.80 -1.51 0.49
N LEU A 46 -9.19 -1.99 1.58
CA LEU A 46 -7.81 -2.45 1.58
C LEU A 46 -7.60 -3.68 0.70
N ARG A 47 -8.59 -4.57 0.56
CA ARG A 47 -8.51 -5.75 -0.31
C ARG A 47 -8.71 -5.42 -1.77
N SER A 48 -9.77 -4.70 -2.12
CA SER A 48 -10.22 -4.55 -3.52
C SER A 48 -10.29 -3.11 -4.01
N GLY A 49 -10.31 -2.12 -3.10
CA GLY A 49 -10.48 -0.72 -3.44
C GLY A 49 -9.40 -0.19 -4.39
N SER A 50 -9.80 0.68 -5.31
CA SER A 50 -8.87 1.38 -6.20
C SER A 50 -7.99 2.37 -5.41
N ARG A 51 -6.95 2.92 -6.05
CA ARG A 51 -6.16 4.03 -5.50
C ARG A 51 -7.06 5.17 -5.03
N ASP A 52 -8.08 5.50 -5.81
CA ASP A 52 -8.97 6.62 -5.52
C ASP A 52 -9.90 6.28 -4.34
N ASP A 53 -10.36 5.03 -4.22
CA ASP A 53 -11.16 4.59 -3.07
C ASP A 53 -10.35 4.62 -1.78
N LEU A 54 -9.11 4.13 -1.81
CA LEU A 54 -8.18 4.22 -0.68
C LEU A 54 -7.87 5.67 -0.29
N SER A 55 -7.78 6.58 -1.27
CA SER A 55 -7.55 8.01 -1.02
C SER A 55 -8.77 8.68 -0.41
N ARG A 56 -9.99 8.31 -0.83
CA ARG A 56 -11.26 8.83 -0.26
C ARG A 56 -11.46 8.46 1.20
N MET A 57 -10.88 7.35 1.66
CA MET A 57 -10.83 6.95 3.08
C MET A 57 -9.95 7.89 3.94
N GLY A 58 -9.26 8.87 3.35
CA GLY A 58 -8.39 9.81 4.06
C GLY A 58 -6.96 9.29 4.27
N VAL A 59 -6.59 8.17 3.65
CA VAL A 59 -5.23 7.63 3.72
C VAL A 59 -4.27 8.53 2.96
N HIS A 60 -3.12 8.85 3.57
CA HIS A 60 -2.11 9.71 2.94
C HIS A 60 -1.60 9.08 1.63
N GLY A 61 -1.42 9.88 0.57
CA GLY A 61 -1.11 9.36 -0.78
C GLY A 61 0.11 8.44 -0.85
N ASN A 62 1.19 8.77 -0.11
CA ASN A 62 2.38 7.90 -0.02
C ASN A 62 2.06 6.51 0.55
N TYR A 63 1.13 6.43 1.50
CA TYR A 63 0.71 5.18 2.13
C TYR A 63 -0.19 4.37 1.22
N VAL A 64 -1.08 5.03 0.47
CA VAL A 64 -1.87 4.38 -0.59
C VAL A 64 -0.96 3.68 -1.60
N ILE A 65 0.08 4.37 -2.09
CA ILE A 65 1.03 3.79 -3.06
C ILE A 65 1.78 2.61 -2.45
N LYS A 66 2.29 2.72 -1.22
CA LYS A 66 2.97 1.60 -0.54
C LYS A 66 2.06 0.38 -0.41
N TRP A 67 0.83 0.59 0.02
CA TRP A 67 -0.15 -0.48 0.18
C TRP A 67 -0.45 -1.19 -1.15
N LEU A 68 -0.67 -0.43 -2.23
CA LEU A 68 -0.91 -1.00 -3.57
C LEU A 68 0.27 -1.85 -4.04
N ILE A 69 1.52 -1.37 -3.88
CA ILE A 69 2.73 -2.13 -4.23
C ILE A 69 2.80 -3.45 -3.45
N TRP A 70 2.63 -3.42 -2.13
CA TRP A 70 2.75 -4.62 -1.31
C TRP A 70 1.61 -5.61 -1.54
N SER A 71 0.41 -5.13 -1.82
CA SER A 71 -0.73 -5.96 -2.22
C SER A 71 -0.63 -6.48 -3.66
N GLY A 72 0.41 -6.14 -4.40
CA GLY A 72 0.59 -6.56 -5.80
C GLY A 72 -0.41 -5.91 -6.76
N ARG A 73 -1.04 -4.81 -6.34
CA ARG A 73 -2.02 -4.09 -7.14
C ARG A 73 -1.36 -2.98 -7.95
N PRO A 74 -1.79 -2.75 -9.20
CA PRO A 74 -1.19 -1.74 -10.06
C PRO A 74 -1.38 -0.35 -9.47
N THR A 75 -0.30 0.45 -9.41
CA THR A 75 -0.31 1.83 -8.91
C THR A 75 -0.63 2.86 -9.99
N MET A 76 -0.41 2.50 -11.28
CA MET A 76 -0.78 3.16 -12.54
C MET A 76 -0.53 2.16 -13.69
N PRO A 77 -1.24 2.22 -14.83
CA PRO A 77 -0.73 1.70 -16.10
C PRO A 77 0.28 2.71 -16.67
N PHE A 78 1.48 2.25 -17.04
CA PHE A 78 2.56 3.00 -17.69
C PHE A 78 3.28 4.08 -16.86
N PHE A 79 4.32 3.67 -16.14
CA PHE A 79 5.62 4.33 -16.29
C PHE A 79 6.54 3.30 -16.95
N ALA A 80 7.00 3.60 -18.17
CA ALA A 80 7.90 2.69 -18.87
C ALA A 80 9.15 2.44 -18.00
N MET A 81 9.46 1.16 -17.76
CA MET A 81 10.73 0.72 -17.17
C MET A 81 11.96 1.12 -18.02
N SER A 82 11.81 1.91 -19.09
CA SER A 82 12.94 2.52 -19.79
C SER A 82 13.69 3.54 -18.93
N HIS A 83 13.04 4.24 -17.99
CA HIS A 83 13.72 5.25 -17.18
C HIS A 83 14.63 4.71 -16.07
N TYR A 84 14.51 3.43 -15.70
CA TYR A 84 15.34 2.84 -14.63
C TYR A 84 16.53 2.02 -15.15
N PHE A 85 16.49 1.58 -16.42
CA PHE A 85 17.57 0.77 -17.00
C PHE A 85 18.62 1.55 -17.81
N ASP A 86 18.38 2.82 -18.16
CA ASP A 86 19.26 3.58 -19.07
C ASP A 86 20.38 4.39 -18.38
N ARG A 87 20.61 4.22 -17.07
CA ARG A 87 21.69 4.92 -16.35
C ARG A 87 22.92 4.08 -16.03
N ARG A 88 23.00 2.86 -16.57
CA ARG A 88 24.16 1.96 -16.41
C ARG A 88 24.91 1.67 -17.71
N LEU A 89 24.46 2.20 -18.86
CA LEU A 89 25.14 2.07 -20.16
C LEU A 89 25.68 3.39 -20.72
N ALA A 90 25.49 4.52 -20.01
CA ALA A 90 25.98 5.83 -20.43
C ALA A 90 27.28 6.28 -19.73
N ASP A 91 27.84 5.46 -18.82
CA ASP A 91 29.14 5.67 -18.18
C ASP A 91 30.11 4.51 -18.54
N GLY A 92 30.18 4.18 -19.83
CA GLY A 92 31.14 3.25 -20.43
C GLY A 92 31.80 3.88 -21.64
#